data_AF-A0A455U467-F1
#
_entry.id   AF-A0A455U467-F1
#
_cell.length_a   1.000
_cell.length_b   1.000
_cell.length_c   1.000
_cell.angle_alpha   90.00
_cell.angle_beta   90.00
_cell.angle_gamma   90.00
#
_symmetry.space_group_name_H-M   'P 1'
#
loop_
_entity.id
_entity.type
_entity.pdbx_description
1 polymer ?
#
loop_
_entity_poly.entity_id
_entity_poly.type
_entity_poly.pdbx_seq_one_letter_code
_entity_poly.pdbx_strand_id
1 'polypeptide(L)'
;MGDSIWRDEVEQALAQYNPEVIVLNAGAAEMTGFEGDPIIMGKEDTLRAHRAAPDATIIAVHMEAVNHMTLSRDELSDYVQEVGIQDHVSIPADGEVISFYCHGPPFTAAHFFISMSLKLALLVFIAQA
;
A
#
# COMPACT_ATOMS: atom_id res chain seq x y z
N MET A 1 3.60 -0.28 5.17
CA MET A 1 4.60 0.67 4.66
C MET A 1 3.96 2.04 4.67
N GLY A 2 4.58 3.01 5.33
CA GLY A 2 4.11 4.39 5.32
C GLY A 2 4.56 5.14 4.06
N ASP A 3 4.52 6.47 4.11
CA ASP A 3 4.95 7.34 3.01
C ASP A 3 6.45 7.20 2.78
N SER A 4 6.82 6.52 1.70
CA SER A 4 8.19 6.36 1.23
C SER A 4 8.15 5.98 -0.25
N ILE A 5 9.22 6.28 -0.97
CA ILE A 5 9.57 5.61 -2.22
C ILE A 5 10.24 4.26 -1.93
N TRP A 6 10.38 3.40 -2.94
CA TRP A 6 11.16 2.16 -2.80
C TRP A 6 12.64 2.43 -2.52
N ARG A 7 13.19 1.76 -1.51
CA ARG A 7 14.60 1.85 -1.09
C ARG A 7 15.07 0.50 -0.55
N ASP A 8 16.38 0.33 -0.44
CA ASP A 8 17.01 -0.90 0.05
C ASP A 8 16.50 -1.31 1.44
N GLU A 9 16.17 -0.35 2.31
CA GLU A 9 15.63 -0.62 3.64
C GLU A 9 14.25 -1.30 3.59
N VAL A 10 13.47 -1.05 2.53
CA VAL A 10 12.19 -1.74 2.32
C VAL A 10 12.43 -3.21 2.01
N GLU A 11 13.37 -3.51 1.11
CA GLU A 11 13.75 -4.88 0.78
C GLU A 11 14.32 -5.62 2.00
N GLN A 12 15.19 -4.95 2.76
CA GLN A 12 15.75 -5.50 4.00
C GLN A 12 14.65 -5.81 5.01
N ALA A 13 13.68 -4.92 5.19
CA ALA A 13 12.56 -5.14 6.10
C ALA A 13 11.69 -6.32 5.63
N LEU A 14 11.37 -6.41 4.34
CA LEU A 14 10.60 -7.54 3.79
C LEU A 14 11.32 -8.87 4.01
N ALA A 15 12.62 -8.93 3.73
CA ALA A 15 13.42 -10.13 3.93
C ALA A 15 13.58 -10.51 5.42
N GLN A 16 13.74 -9.51 6.29
CA GLN A 16 13.93 -9.74 7.72
C GLN A 16 12.64 -10.23 8.41
N TYR A 17 11.50 -9.63 8.07
CA TYR A 17 10.25 -9.87 8.78
C TYR A 17 9.34 -10.89 8.09
N ASN A 18 9.56 -11.18 6.80
CA ASN A 18 8.77 -12.12 5.99
C ASN A 18 7.25 -12.01 6.24
N PRO A 19 6.65 -10.83 6.01
CA PRO A 19 5.28 -10.58 6.41
C PRO A 19 4.28 -11.36 5.53
N GLU A 20 3.23 -11.91 6.15
CA GLU A 20 2.08 -12.49 5.42
C GLU A 20 1.18 -11.40 4.80
N VAL A 21 1.22 -10.17 5.33
CA VAL A 21 0.41 -9.04 4.88
C VAL A 21 1.25 -7.77 4.78
N ILE A 22 1.14 -7.07 3.65
CA ILE A 22 1.82 -5.80 3.38
C ILE A 22 0.77 -4.74 3.09
N VAL A 23 0.65 -3.73 3.94
CA VAL A 23 -0.13 -2.52 3.61
C VAL A 23 0.79 -1.52 2.89
N LEU A 24 0.43 -1.08 1.69
CA LEU A 24 1.27 -0.26 0.81
C LEU A 24 0.56 1.06 0.47
N ASN A 25 1.17 2.20 0.80
CA ASN A 25 0.70 3.52 0.35
C ASN A 25 1.10 3.70 -1.13
N ALA A 26 0.19 3.37 -2.04
CA ALA A 26 0.46 3.21 -3.47
C ALA A 26 -0.06 4.37 -4.34
N GLY A 27 -0.27 5.55 -3.77
CA GLY A 27 -0.91 6.67 -4.48
C GLY A 27 -0.07 7.37 -5.55
N ALA A 28 1.21 7.01 -5.70
CA ALA A 28 2.17 7.65 -6.61
C ALA A 28 2.14 9.19 -6.52
N ALA A 29 2.04 9.71 -5.29
CA ALA A 29 1.84 11.12 -5.05
C ALA A 29 2.96 11.97 -5.67
N GLU A 30 2.63 13.07 -6.33
CA GLU A 30 3.60 13.99 -6.96
C GLU A 30 3.50 15.40 -6.39
N MET A 31 4.59 16.17 -6.48
CA MET A 31 4.58 17.59 -6.13
C MET A 31 4.59 18.45 -7.39
N THR A 32 3.87 19.56 -7.37
CA THR A 32 3.88 20.53 -8.48
C THR A 32 5.31 20.98 -8.80
N GLY A 33 5.71 20.88 -10.07
CA GLY A 33 7.06 21.18 -10.55
C GLY A 33 8.05 20.01 -10.48
N PHE A 34 7.59 18.81 -10.10
CA PHE A 34 8.34 17.55 -10.09
C PHE A 34 7.54 16.43 -10.77
N GLU A 35 6.86 16.75 -11.88
CA GLU A 35 5.99 15.80 -12.58
C GLU A 35 6.77 14.57 -13.07
N GLY A 36 6.26 13.38 -12.77
CA GLY A 36 6.91 12.09 -13.06
C GLY A 36 7.91 11.61 -12.01
N ASP A 37 8.13 12.36 -10.92
CA ASP A 37 8.97 11.98 -9.79
C ASP A 37 8.13 11.80 -8.51
N PRO A 38 7.44 10.65 -8.36
CA PRO A 38 6.55 10.43 -7.22
C PRO A 38 7.31 10.35 -5.89
N ILE A 39 6.72 10.94 -4.84
CA ILE A 39 7.27 10.99 -3.47
C ILE A 39 6.84 9.80 -2.59
N ILE A 40 5.88 9.00 -3.06
CA ILE A 40 5.48 7.72 -2.47
C ILE A 40 5.36 6.64 -3.54
N MET A 41 5.27 5.39 -3.11
CA MET A 41 5.17 4.22 -3.97
C MET A 41 3.96 4.25 -4.94
N GLY A 42 4.11 3.56 -6.07
CA GLY A 42 3.08 3.41 -7.11
C GLY A 42 2.84 1.97 -7.55
N LYS A 43 2.34 1.79 -8.78
CA LYS A 43 2.01 0.48 -9.34
C LYS A 43 3.25 -0.41 -9.54
N GLU A 44 4.37 0.15 -10.01
CA GLU A 44 5.62 -0.61 -10.17
C GLU A 44 6.16 -1.10 -8.83
N ASP A 45 5.99 -0.33 -7.76
CA ASP A 45 6.41 -0.71 -6.41
C ASP A 45 5.50 -1.78 -5.80
N THR A 46 4.22 -1.82 -6.20
CA THR A 46 3.32 -2.95 -5.88
C THR A 46 3.87 -4.26 -6.45
N LEU A 47 4.34 -4.25 -7.70
CA LEU A 47 4.97 -5.42 -8.30
C LEU A 47 6.32 -5.77 -7.63
N ARG A 48 7.12 -4.77 -7.23
CA ARG A 48 8.36 -5.01 -6.49
C ARG A 48 8.08 -5.65 -5.13
N ALA A 49 7.06 -5.16 -4.41
CA ALA A 49 6.62 -5.75 -3.15
C ALA A 49 6.21 -7.22 -3.32
N HIS A 50 5.45 -7.54 -4.37
CA HIS A 50 5.07 -8.92 -4.65
C HIS A 50 6.28 -9.80 -4.97
N ARG A 51 7.24 -9.31 -5.78
CA ARG A 51 8.46 -10.07 -6.08
C ARG A 51 9.34 -10.31 -4.86
N ALA A 52 9.40 -9.36 -3.94
CA ALA A 52 10.18 -9.46 -2.72
C ALA A 52 9.50 -10.36 -1.65
N ALA A 53 8.17 -10.45 -1.66
CA ALA A 53 7.38 -11.28 -0.76
C ALA A 53 6.21 -11.96 -1.52
N PRO A 54 6.48 -13.01 -2.33
CA PRO A 54 5.49 -13.58 -3.26
C PRO A 54 4.29 -14.21 -2.58
N ASP A 55 4.46 -14.69 -1.34
CA ASP A 55 3.39 -15.31 -0.56
C ASP A 55 2.55 -14.28 0.23
N ALA A 56 2.98 -13.02 0.27
CA ALA A 56 2.29 -11.99 1.02
C ALA A 56 1.03 -11.49 0.28
N THR A 57 -0.01 -11.16 1.04
CA THR A 57 -1.13 -10.36 0.55
C THR A 57 -0.78 -8.88 0.64
N ILE A 58 -0.84 -8.15 -0.47
CA ILE A 58 -0.63 -6.70 -0.52
C ILE A 58 -1.98 -6.00 -0.44
N ILE A 59 -2.12 -5.04 0.47
CA ILE A 59 -3.26 -4.13 0.55
C ILE A 59 -2.79 -2.76 0.06
N ALA A 60 -3.18 -2.38 -1.16
CA ALA A 60 -2.84 -1.10 -1.74
C ALA A 60 -3.83 -0.02 -1.28
N VAL A 61 -3.31 1.02 -0.64
CA VAL A 61 -4.08 2.13 -0.07
C VAL A 61 -3.50 3.48 -0.49
N HIS A 62 -4.01 4.57 0.06
CA HIS A 62 -3.53 5.93 -0.17
C HIS A 62 -3.73 6.44 -1.60
N MET A 63 -4.78 5.98 -2.29
CA MET A 63 -5.21 6.46 -3.60
C MET A 63 -6.49 7.31 -3.46
N GLU A 64 -6.72 8.24 -4.39
CA GLU A 64 -8.00 8.95 -4.58
C GLU A 64 -8.54 9.79 -3.41
N ALA A 65 -7.78 9.94 -2.31
CA ALA A 65 -8.18 10.69 -1.14
C ALA A 65 -7.66 12.15 -1.12
N VAL A 66 -6.55 12.43 -1.81
CA VAL A 66 -5.88 13.74 -1.81
C VAL A 66 -5.49 14.13 -3.22
N ASN A 67 -5.51 15.43 -3.54
CA ASN A 67 -5.44 16.00 -4.90
C ASN A 67 -4.14 15.72 -5.68
N HIS A 68 -3.10 15.26 -5.02
CA HIS A 68 -1.77 15.07 -5.61
C HIS A 68 -1.41 13.59 -5.80
N MET A 69 -2.35 12.68 -5.54
CA MET A 69 -2.23 11.27 -5.94
C MET A 69 -2.44 11.17 -7.44
N THR A 70 -1.53 10.48 -8.14
CA THR A 70 -1.60 10.31 -9.60
C THR A 70 -2.08 8.92 -10.00
N LEU A 71 -1.97 7.92 -9.10
CA LEU A 71 -2.46 6.57 -9.35
C LEU A 71 -3.90 6.39 -8.86
N SER A 72 -4.79 5.96 -9.76
CA SER A 72 -6.17 5.58 -9.43
C SER A 72 -6.27 4.10 -9.05
N ARG A 73 -7.37 3.72 -8.40
CA ARG A 73 -7.66 2.32 -8.08
C ARG A 73 -7.89 1.49 -9.33
N ASP A 74 -8.58 2.06 -10.31
CA ASP A 74 -8.84 1.42 -11.60
C ASP A 74 -7.52 1.16 -12.34
N GLU A 75 -6.62 2.15 -12.39
CA GLU A 75 -5.30 1.99 -13.03
C GLU A 75 -4.47 0.90 -12.34
N LEU A 76 -4.45 0.87 -11.01
CA LEU A 76 -3.75 -0.19 -10.28
C LEU A 76 -4.38 -1.56 -10.52
N SER A 77 -5.72 -1.63 -10.54
CA SER A 77 -6.48 -2.87 -10.81
C SER A 77 -6.17 -3.44 -12.19
N ASP A 78 -6.13 -2.59 -13.22
CA ASP A 78 -5.76 -3.00 -14.57
C ASP A 78 -4.30 -3.47 -14.62
N TYR A 79 -3.40 -2.74 -13.98
CA TYR A 79 -1.98 -3.09 -13.94
C TYR A 79 -1.72 -4.43 -13.27
N VAL A 80 -2.33 -4.72 -12.11
CA VAL A 80 -2.10 -5.99 -11.40
C VAL A 80 -2.64 -7.19 -12.16
N GLN A 81 -3.70 -7.00 -12.95
CA GLN A 81 -4.19 -8.02 -13.88
C GLN A 81 -3.24 -8.21 -15.06
N GLU A 82 -2.72 -7.12 -15.64
CA GLU A 82 -1.77 -7.17 -16.76
C GLU A 82 -0.50 -7.95 -16.40
N VAL A 83 0.05 -7.72 -15.20
CA VAL A 83 1.27 -8.39 -14.73
C VAL A 83 1.00 -9.70 -14.00
N GLY A 84 -0.26 -10.12 -13.87
CA GLY A 84 -0.68 -11.43 -13.36
C GLY A 84 -0.52 -11.63 -11.85
N ILE A 85 -0.67 -10.57 -11.04
CA ILE A 85 -0.54 -10.61 -9.57
C ILE A 85 -1.84 -10.24 -8.84
N GLN A 86 -2.97 -10.13 -9.56
CA GLN A 86 -4.24 -9.67 -9.00
C GLN A 86 -4.73 -10.50 -7.81
N ASP A 87 -4.40 -11.79 -7.76
CA ASP A 87 -4.80 -12.68 -6.65
C ASP A 87 -4.03 -12.40 -5.34
N HIS A 88 -2.94 -11.63 -5.42
CA HIS A 88 -2.11 -11.22 -4.28
C HIS A 88 -2.30 -9.76 -3.87
N VAL A 89 -3.08 -8.97 -4.62
CA VAL A 89 -3.25 -7.54 -4.38
C VAL A 89 -4.72 -7.20 -4.13
N SER A 90 -5.02 -6.72 -2.92
CA SER A 90 -6.30 -6.16 -2.54
C SER A 90 -6.28 -4.65 -2.68
N ILE A 91 -7.28 -4.08 -3.37
CA ILE A 91 -7.45 -2.63 -3.58
C ILE A 91 -8.80 -2.22 -2.93
N PRO A 92 -8.86 -2.10 -1.60
CA PRO A 92 -10.13 -1.96 -0.88
C PRO A 92 -10.80 -0.62 -1.14
N ALA A 93 -12.12 -0.61 -1.39
CA ALA A 93 -12.91 0.61 -1.44
C ALA A 93 -12.93 1.34 -0.08
N ASP A 94 -13.30 2.61 -0.10
CA ASP A 94 -13.43 3.39 1.13
C ASP A 94 -14.46 2.77 2.07
N GLY A 95 -14.03 2.46 3.30
CA GLY A 95 -14.86 1.79 4.32
C GLY A 95 -14.96 0.27 4.18
N GLU A 96 -14.31 -0.34 3.19
CA GLU A 96 -14.20 -1.79 3.09
C GLU A 96 -13.38 -2.38 4.25
N VAL A 97 -13.78 -3.56 4.74
CA VAL A 97 -13.12 -4.24 5.85
C VAL A 97 -12.50 -5.54 5.35
N ILE A 98 -11.17 -5.64 5.47
CA ILE A 98 -10.41 -6.86 5.20
C ILE A 98 -10.10 -7.54 6.53
N SER A 99 -10.32 -8.85 6.60
CA SER A 99 -10.08 -9.67 7.80
C SER A 99 -8.98 -10.69 7.54
N PHE A 100 -8.03 -10.78 8.48
CA PHE A 100 -6.99 -11.81 8.49
C PHE A 100 -7.12 -12.67 9.74
N TYR A 101 -6.86 -13.96 9.58
CA TYR A 101 -6.93 -14.93 10.67
C TYR A 101 -5.55 -15.57 10.87
N CYS A 102 -4.90 -15.28 11.99
CA CYS A 102 -3.67 -15.97 12.35
C CYS A 102 -3.97 -17.45 12.57
N HIS A 103 -3.37 -18.33 11.76
CA HIS A 103 -3.42 -19.77 11.99
C HIS A 103 -2.28 -20.19 12.94
N GLY A 104 -2.60 -20.38 14.22
CA GLY A 104 -1.70 -20.93 15.23
C GLY A 104 -2.48 -21.77 16.27
N PRO A 105 -1.83 -22.73 16.96
CA PRO A 105 -2.48 -23.55 18.00
C PRO A 105 -3.03 -22.69 19.16
N PRO A 106 -3.99 -23.21 19.94
CA PRO A 106 -5.21 -22.46 20.26
C PRO A 106 -5.02 -21.60 21.51
N PHE A 107 -4.61 -20.34 21.37
CA PHE A 107 -4.98 -19.32 22.35
C PHE A 107 -5.25 -17.99 21.65
N THR A 108 -6.54 -17.65 21.63
CA THR A 108 -7.15 -16.36 21.21
C THR A 108 -7.00 -15.98 19.73
N ALA A 109 -8.10 -16.04 18.99
CA ALA A 109 -8.26 -15.33 17.73
C ALA A 109 -8.12 -13.82 18.01
N ALA A 110 -6.94 -13.27 17.76
CA ALA A 110 -6.76 -11.82 17.69
C ALA A 110 -7.35 -11.37 16.34
N HIS A 111 -8.55 -10.79 16.36
CA HIS A 111 -9.08 -10.12 15.18
C HIS A 111 -8.29 -8.83 14.97
N PHE A 112 -7.39 -8.83 13.99
CA PHE A 112 -6.81 -7.59 13.48
C PHE A 112 -7.84 -6.92 12.56
N PHE A 113 -8.50 -5.89 13.09
CA PHE A 113 -9.38 -5.01 12.32
C PHE A 113 -8.56 -3.87 11.74
N ILE A 114 -8.36 -3.86 10.43
CA ILE A 114 -7.94 -2.66 9.73
C ILE A 114 -9.22 -1.86 9.43
N SER A 115 -9.68 -1.09 10.42
CA SER A 115 -10.79 -0.15 10.22
C SER A 115 -10.22 1.14 9.60
N MET A 116 -10.36 1.29 8.29
CA MET A 116 -9.90 2.48 7.55
C MET A 116 -10.83 3.67 7.84
N SER A 117 -10.64 4.33 8.98
CA SER A 117 -11.09 5.72 9.16
C SER A 117 -9.97 6.65 8.76
N LEU A 118 -10.21 7.39 7.69
CA LEU A 118 -9.35 8.39 7.06
C LEU A 118 -8.89 9.48 8.07
N LYS A 119 -7.88 9.20 8.90
CA LYS A 119 -7.26 10.16 9.83
C LYS A 119 -5.79 9.86 10.04
N LEU A 120 -5.03 9.76 8.95
CA LEU A 120 -3.61 10.10 8.96
C LEU A 120 -3.26 10.85 7.68
N ALA A 121 -4.10 11.80 7.31
CA ALA A 121 -3.71 12.86 6.39
C ALA A 121 -2.74 13.77 7.16
N LEU A 122 -1.47 13.72 6.76
CA LEU A 122 -0.66 14.92 6.63
C LEU A 122 -0.43 15.73 7.92
N LEU A 123 0.60 15.35 8.69
CA LEU A 123 1.36 16.31 9.48
C LEU A 123 2.28 17.14 8.57
N VAL A 124 1.72 17.76 7.53
CA VAL A 124 2.35 18.80 6.71
C VAL A 124 1.36 19.95 6.61
N PHE A 125 1.04 20.54 7.77
CA PHE A 125 0.79 21.98 7.85
C PHE A 125 2.17 22.66 7.71
N ILE A 126 2.68 22.74 6.49
CA ILE A 126 3.70 23.75 6.15
C ILE A 126 3.02 24.71 5.19
N ALA A 127 2.54 25.80 5.79
CA ALA A 127 2.45 27.13 5.20
C ALA A 127 2.07 27.20 3.72
N GLN A 128 0.76 27.22 3.44
CA GLN A 128 0.26 28.10 2.38
C GLN A 128 0.20 29.52 2.96
N ALA A 129 1.24 30.30 2.70
CA ALA A 129 1.26 31.76 2.61
C ALA A 129 2.43 32.17 1.70
#